data_AF-A0AAV2ILB9-F1
#
_entry.id   AF-A0AAV2ILB9-F1
#
_cell.length_a   1.000
_cell.length_b   1.000
_cell.length_c   1.000
_cell.angle_alpha   90.00
_cell.angle_beta   90.00
_cell.angle_gamma   90.00
#
_symmetry.space_group_name_H-M   'P 1'
#
loop_
_entity.id
_entity.type
_entity.pdbx_description
1 polymer ?
#
loop_
_entity_poly.entity_id
_entity_poly.type
_entity_poly.pdbx_seq_one_letter_code
_entity_poly.pdbx_strand_id
1 'polypeptide(L)'
;MDLIFGYKQKGPAAVEGLDVFYYVTYEGAVDLDAIQDPKERLSVEGMIRNFGQSLSQLLKEPHPRRLTFDEAVVKTTKSGKPLGVFNFLKVLKPFFVDVETYHNHGTLGAHSVCHSIQWQ
;
A
#
# COMPACT_ATOMS: atom_id res chain seq x y z
N MET A 1 -7.80 -6.77 -2.47
CA MET A 1 -6.72 -7.38 -3.27
C MET A 1 -7.20 -7.72 -4.66
N ASP A 2 -8.21 -8.59 -4.82
CA ASP A 2 -8.65 -9.02 -6.17
C ASP A 2 -9.21 -7.93 -7.08
N LEU A 3 -9.90 -6.95 -6.51
CA LEU A 3 -10.45 -5.80 -7.24
C LEU A 3 -9.32 -4.93 -7.80
N ILE A 4 -8.39 -4.51 -6.95
CA ILE A 4 -7.36 -3.53 -7.33
C ILE A 4 -6.16 -4.15 -8.06
N PHE A 5 -5.74 -5.37 -7.73
CA PHE A 5 -4.51 -5.99 -8.27
C PHE A 5 -4.73 -7.38 -8.85
N GLY A 6 -5.92 -7.95 -8.71
CA GLY A 6 -6.17 -9.34 -9.05
C GLY A 6 -7.09 -9.51 -10.23
N TYR A 7 -7.68 -10.71 -10.34
CA TYR A 7 -8.47 -11.12 -11.49
C TYR A 7 -9.76 -10.32 -11.70
N LYS A 8 -10.24 -9.58 -10.67
CA LYS A 8 -11.47 -8.78 -10.74
C LYS A 8 -11.26 -7.35 -11.21
N GLN A 9 -10.03 -6.96 -11.54
CA GLN A 9 -9.72 -5.60 -11.99
C GLN A 9 -10.23 -5.30 -13.41
N LYS A 10 -10.30 -6.32 -14.28
CA LYS A 10 -10.63 -6.18 -15.71
C LYS A 10 -11.53 -7.32 -16.18
N GLY A 11 -12.17 -7.13 -17.32
CA GLY A 11 -13.00 -8.15 -17.97
C GLY A 11 -14.33 -8.40 -17.25
N PRO A 12 -15.00 -9.54 -17.52
CA PRO A 12 -16.34 -9.83 -16.99
C PRO A 12 -16.41 -9.79 -15.46
N ALA A 13 -15.35 -10.25 -14.78
CA ALA A 13 -15.28 -10.26 -13.33
C ALA A 13 -15.30 -8.84 -12.70
N ALA A 14 -14.79 -7.84 -13.43
CA ALA A 14 -14.87 -6.43 -13.01
C ALA A 14 -16.29 -5.87 -13.16
N VAL A 15 -16.99 -6.26 -14.24
CA VAL A 15 -18.39 -5.86 -14.48
C VAL A 15 -19.29 -6.40 -13.38
N GLU A 16 -19.15 -7.69 -13.07
CA GLU A 16 -19.88 -8.34 -11.97
C GLU A 16 -19.54 -7.71 -10.60
N GLY A 17 -18.29 -7.27 -10.43
CA GLY A 17 -17.81 -6.59 -9.22
C GLY A 17 -18.14 -5.10 -9.14
N LEU A 18 -18.75 -4.51 -10.17
CA LEU A 18 -18.98 -3.08 -10.32
C LEU A 18 -17.70 -2.23 -10.19
N ASP A 19 -16.57 -2.76 -10.67
CA ASP A 19 -15.23 -2.18 -10.55
C ASP A 19 -14.64 -1.84 -11.93
N VAL A 20 -15.47 -1.27 -12.81
CA VAL A 20 -15.09 -0.88 -14.18
C VAL A 20 -14.88 0.62 -14.23
N PHE A 21 -13.66 1.02 -14.61
CA PHE A 21 -13.27 2.41 -14.78
C PHE A 21 -13.21 2.80 -16.27
N TYR A 22 -13.01 4.09 -16.54
CA TYR A 22 -12.88 4.60 -17.90
C TYR A 22 -11.62 4.04 -18.58
N TYR A 23 -11.71 3.66 -19.85
CA TYR A 23 -10.66 2.86 -20.52
C TYR A 23 -9.24 3.46 -20.41
N VAL A 24 -9.12 4.79 -20.45
CA VAL A 24 -7.84 5.52 -20.36
C VAL A 24 -7.12 5.32 -19.03
N THR A 25 -7.84 4.95 -17.95
CA THR A 25 -7.22 4.73 -16.64
C THR A 25 -6.42 3.43 -16.59
N TYR A 26 -6.65 2.50 -17.51
CA TYR A 26 -5.94 1.23 -17.55
C TYR A 26 -4.61 1.36 -18.28
N GLU A 27 -3.57 0.80 -17.68
CA GLU A 27 -2.25 0.70 -18.28
C GLU A 27 -2.30 0.10 -19.70
N GLY A 28 -1.64 0.78 -20.64
CA GLY A 28 -1.51 0.34 -22.03
C GLY A 28 -2.79 0.47 -22.87
N ALA A 29 -3.85 1.09 -22.37
CA ALA A 29 -5.10 1.24 -23.10
C ALA A 29 -5.05 2.26 -24.25
N VAL A 30 -4.12 3.22 -24.20
CA VAL A 30 -3.93 4.24 -25.23
C VAL A 30 -2.45 4.36 -25.59
N ASP A 31 -2.15 4.31 -26.89
CA ASP A 31 -0.85 4.67 -27.43
C ASP A 31 -0.85 6.16 -27.81
N LEU A 32 -0.12 6.97 -27.04
CA LEU A 32 -0.08 8.42 -27.24
C LEU A 32 0.63 8.80 -28.54
N ASP A 33 1.53 7.97 -29.05
CA ASP A 33 2.31 8.26 -30.26
C ASP A 33 1.54 7.94 -31.54
N ALA A 34 0.50 7.09 -31.44
CA ALA A 34 -0.44 6.85 -32.53
C ALA A 34 -1.42 8.02 -32.75
N ILE A 35 -1.60 8.93 -31.78
CA ILE A 35 -2.53 10.06 -31.86
C ILE A 35 -1.90 11.20 -32.68
N GLN A 36 -2.45 11.47 -33.86
CA GLN A 36 -1.96 12.51 -34.78
C GLN A 36 -2.45 13.91 -34.42
N ASP A 37 -3.64 14.05 -33.83
CA ASP A 37 -4.17 15.35 -33.41
C ASP A 37 -3.52 15.81 -32.10
N PRO A 38 -2.76 16.92 -32.09
CA PRO A 38 -2.14 17.43 -30.88
C PRO A 38 -3.16 17.81 -29.79
N LYS A 39 -4.37 18.24 -30.15
CA LYS A 39 -5.41 18.61 -29.18
C LYS A 39 -5.97 17.38 -28.46
N GLU A 40 -6.21 16.32 -29.21
CA GLU A 40 -6.63 15.03 -28.66
C GLU A 40 -5.56 14.46 -27.74
N ARG A 41 -4.29 14.45 -28.17
CA ARG A 41 -3.16 13.98 -27.35
C ARG A 41 -3.07 14.72 -26.02
N LEU A 42 -3.13 16.05 -26.04
CA LEU A 42 -3.11 16.87 -24.82
C LEU A 42 -4.29 16.56 -23.89
N SER A 43 -5.46 16.29 -24.47
CA SER A 43 -6.66 15.96 -23.70
C SER A 43 -6.50 14.61 -22.99
N VAL A 44 -6.04 13.58 -23.70
CA VAL A 44 -5.77 12.25 -23.13
C VAL A 44 -4.66 12.30 -22.08
N GLU A 45 -3.57 13.02 -22.35
CA GLU A 45 -2.51 13.23 -21.35
C GLU A 45 -3.04 13.93 -20.09
N GLY A 46 -3.89 14.94 -20.25
CA GLY A 46 -4.56 15.61 -19.14
C GLY A 46 -5.44 14.66 -18.34
N MET A 47 -6.17 13.75 -19.00
CA MET A 47 -6.95 12.71 -18.34
C MET A 47 -6.07 11.78 -17.51
N ILE A 48 -5.01 11.24 -18.12
CA ILE A 48 -4.07 10.31 -17.48
C ILE A 48 -3.39 10.96 -16.26
N ARG A 49 -3.01 12.24 -16.36
CA ARG A 49 -2.31 12.96 -15.27
C ARG A 49 -3.23 13.32 -14.10
N ASN A 50 -4.48 13.69 -14.36
CA ASN A 50 -5.32 14.37 -13.36
C ASN A 50 -6.49 13.54 -12.83
N PHE A 51 -6.98 12.54 -13.57
CA PHE A 51 -8.22 11.81 -13.23
C PHE A 51 -7.97 10.41 -12.65
N GLY A 52 -6.70 10.04 -12.46
CA GLY A 52 -6.28 8.81 -11.81
C GLY A 52 -5.82 7.74 -12.79
N GLN A 53 -4.87 6.93 -12.32
CA GLN A 53 -4.33 5.77 -13.02
C GLN A 53 -4.67 4.52 -12.21
N SER A 54 -5.29 3.53 -12.85
CA SER A 54 -5.50 2.22 -12.25
C SER A 54 -4.13 1.54 -12.10
N LEU A 55 -3.85 1.01 -10.91
CA LEU A 55 -2.60 0.30 -10.64
C LEU A 55 -2.49 -0.95 -11.54
N SER A 56 -1.27 -1.44 -11.78
CA SER A 56 -1.06 -2.62 -12.63
C SER A 56 -1.66 -3.89 -12.03
N GLN A 57 -2.20 -4.75 -12.89
CA GLN A 57 -2.72 -6.07 -12.50
C GLN A 57 -1.55 -7.02 -12.17
N LEU A 58 -1.49 -7.52 -10.94
CA LEU A 58 -0.42 -8.41 -10.48
C LEU A 58 -0.81 -9.89 -10.59
N LEU A 59 -2.08 -10.22 -10.40
CA LEU A 59 -2.56 -11.60 -10.36
C LEU A 59 -3.72 -11.80 -11.33
N LYS A 60 -3.66 -12.88 -12.11
CA LYS A 60 -4.77 -13.33 -12.96
C LYS A 60 -5.68 -14.35 -12.27
N GLU A 61 -5.21 -14.92 -11.17
CA GLU A 61 -5.93 -15.87 -10.34
C GLU A 61 -6.42 -15.21 -9.05
N PRO A 62 -7.42 -15.80 -8.36
CA PRO A 62 -7.87 -15.33 -7.06
C PRO A 62 -6.73 -15.22 -6.06
N HIS A 63 -6.64 -14.06 -5.40
CA HIS A 63 -5.63 -13.82 -4.38
C HIS A 63 -5.79 -14.83 -3.24
N PRO A 64 -4.72 -15.52 -2.83
CA PRO A 64 -4.79 -16.47 -1.72
C PRO A 64 -5.31 -15.80 -0.46
N ARG A 65 -6.23 -16.47 0.23
CA ARG A 65 -6.74 -15.98 1.52
C ARG A 65 -5.59 -15.83 2.50
N ARG A 66 -5.57 -14.70 3.20
CA ARG A 66 -4.66 -14.49 4.33
C ARG A 66 -4.94 -15.52 5.42
N LEU A 67 -3.91 -16.28 5.79
CA LEU A 67 -3.98 -17.20 6.94
C LEU A 67 -4.15 -16.41 8.23
N THR A 68 -4.88 -17.01 9.18
CA THR A 68 -4.90 -16.54 10.57
C THR A 68 -3.54 -16.76 11.23
N PHE A 69 -3.34 -16.14 12.40
CA PHE A 69 -2.09 -16.30 13.14
C PHE A 69 -1.83 -17.78 13.47
N ASP A 70 -2.82 -18.49 14.01
CA ASP A 70 -2.67 -19.88 14.42
C ASP A 70 -2.39 -20.80 13.21
N GLU A 71 -3.11 -20.59 12.10
CA GLU A 71 -2.86 -21.33 10.85
C GLU A 71 -1.45 -21.06 10.29
N ALA A 72 -1.00 -19.80 10.34
CA ALA A 72 0.34 -19.42 9.91
C ALA A 72 1.40 -20.07 10.78
N VAL A 73 1.23 -20.06 12.11
CA VAL A 73 2.13 -20.71 13.07
C VAL A 73 2.22 -22.20 12.77
N VAL A 74 1.09 -22.90 12.66
CA VAL A 74 1.04 -24.33 12.36
C VAL A 74 1.70 -24.65 11.01
N LYS A 75 1.49 -23.83 9.98
CA LYS A 75 2.12 -24.03 8.67
C LYS A 75 3.64 -23.83 8.75
N THR A 76 4.10 -22.81 9.48
CA THR A 76 5.54 -22.54 9.64
C THR A 76 6.27 -23.60 10.47
N THR A 77 5.67 -24.06 11.57
CA THR A 77 6.26 -25.12 12.42
C THR A 77 6.33 -26.46 11.68
N LYS A 78 5.32 -26.81 10.88
CA LYS A 78 5.36 -27.97 9.99
C LYS A 78 6.45 -27.88 8.92
N SER A 79 6.77 -26.67 8.45
CA SER A 79 7.84 -26.45 7.46
C SER A 79 9.25 -26.42 8.08
N GLY A 80 9.39 -26.58 9.40
CA GLY A 80 10.66 -26.53 10.11
C GLY A 80 11.33 -25.16 10.14
N LYS A 81 10.65 -24.11 9.69
CA LYS A 81 11.18 -22.73 9.65
C LYS A 81 10.88 -22.02 10.98
N PRO A 82 11.84 -21.27 11.54
CA PRO A 82 11.60 -20.49 12.74
C PRO A 82 10.58 -19.38 12.47
N LEU A 83 9.77 -19.06 13.48
CA LEU A 83 8.80 -17.97 13.41
C LEU A 83 9.53 -16.63 13.29
N GLY A 84 9.15 -15.82 12.29
CA GLY A 84 9.68 -14.47 12.15
C GLY A 84 9.28 -13.56 13.32
N VAL A 85 10.14 -12.60 13.65
CA VAL A 85 9.91 -11.63 14.75
C VAL A 85 8.59 -10.88 14.62
N PHE A 86 8.11 -10.65 13.40
CA PHE A 86 6.84 -9.98 13.11
C PHE A 86 5.60 -10.72 13.65
N ASN A 87 5.72 -12.01 14.00
CA ASN A 87 4.64 -12.75 14.66
C ASN A 87 4.40 -12.29 16.10
N PHE A 88 5.40 -11.66 16.72
CA PHE A 88 5.35 -11.26 18.13
C PHE A 88 5.03 -9.79 18.34
N LEU A 89 4.64 -9.04 17.28
CA LEU A 89 4.35 -7.61 17.38
C LEU A 89 3.31 -7.26 18.45
N LYS A 90 2.36 -8.16 18.73
CA LYS A 90 1.33 -7.95 19.75
C LYS A 90 1.84 -8.07 21.19
N VAL A 91 2.96 -8.76 21.41
CA VAL A 91 3.56 -8.94 22.74
C VAL A 91 4.73 -8.00 22.98
N LEU A 92 5.15 -7.24 21.96
CA LEU A 92 6.15 -6.20 22.11
C LEU A 92 5.56 -5.07 22.96
N LYS A 93 6.23 -4.78 24.07
CA LYS A 93 5.93 -3.61 24.89
C LYS A 93 6.80 -2.46 24.42
N PRO A 94 6.23 -1.27 24.16
CA PRO A 94 7.05 -0.09 23.95
C PRO A 94 7.87 0.16 25.22
N PHE A 95 9.16 0.42 25.07
CA PHE A 95 9.99 0.97 26.13
C PHE A 95 10.37 2.38 25.71
N PHE A 96 10.18 3.32 26.62
CA PHE A 96 10.56 4.71 26.41
C PHE A 96 11.93 4.90 27.07
N VAL A 97 12.89 5.45 26.33
CA VAL A 97 14.17 5.88 26.87
C VAL A 97 14.15 7.40 26.85
N ASP A 98 14.15 8.00 28.03
CA ASP A 98 14.35 9.44 28.16
C ASP A 98 15.83 9.74 27.90
N VAL A 99 16.09 10.52 26.85
CA VAL A 99 17.44 10.96 26.46
C VAL A 99 17.86 12.10 27.38
N GLU A 100 17.98 11.86 28.69
CA GLU A 100 18.34 12.91 29.65
C GLU A 100 19.70 12.70 30.35
N THR A 101 20.46 11.67 29.98
CA THR A 101 21.78 11.42 30.57
C THR A 101 22.90 11.38 29.55
N TYR A 102 23.12 12.50 28.85
CA TYR A 102 24.41 12.82 28.22
C TYR A 102 24.83 14.28 28.42
N HIS A 103 24.44 14.93 29.52
CA HIS A 103 25.07 16.19 29.93
C HIS A 103 25.16 16.34 31.45
N ASN A 104 25.92 15.45 32.10
CA ASN A 104 26.62 15.85 33.32
C ASN A 104 27.88 16.62 32.92
N HIS A 105 27.70 17.84 32.42
CA HIS A 105 28.61 18.97 32.59
C HIS A 105 27.91 20.24 32.08
N GLY A 106 27.21 20.92 32.99
CA GLY A 106 27.06 22.37 32.96
C GLY A 106 25.92 22.97 32.14
N THR A 107 25.16 23.83 32.83
CA THR A 107 24.43 25.01 32.35
C THR A 107 23.08 24.84 31.60
N LEU A 108 22.02 25.09 32.37
CA LEU A 108 20.82 25.89 32.07
C LEU A 108 20.51 26.21 30.60
N GLY A 109 19.35 25.75 30.11
CA GLY A 109 18.79 26.28 28.86
C GLY A 109 17.50 25.61 28.40
N ALA A 110 16.37 26.24 28.71
CA ALA A 110 15.21 26.49 27.83
C ALA A 110 14.67 25.39 26.88
N HIS A 111 13.35 25.16 27.02
CA HIS A 111 12.35 24.89 25.97
C HIS A 111 12.31 23.49 25.30
N SER A 112 11.20 22.78 25.50
CA SER A 112 10.04 22.77 24.58
C SER A 112 9.21 21.51 24.84
N VAL A 113 8.03 21.69 25.40
CA VAL A 113 7.05 20.62 25.55
C VAL A 113 6.37 20.42 24.20
N CYS A 114 6.82 19.44 23.42
CA CYS A 114 6.14 19.03 22.19
C CYS A 114 4.96 18.10 22.55
N HIS A 115 3.78 18.67 22.76
CA HIS A 115 2.53 17.92 22.66
C HIS A 115 2.14 17.83 21.18
N SER A 116 2.20 16.64 20.61
CA SER A 116 1.48 16.32 19.37
C SER A 116 1.10 14.85 19.39
N ILE A 117 -0.06 14.59 20.00
CA ILE A 117 -0.91 13.47 19.61
C ILE A 117 -2.26 14.09 19.28
N GLN A 118 -2.50 14.29 17.98
CA GLN A 118 -3.84 14.46 17.46
C GLN A 118 -3.91 13.73 16.12
N TRP A 119 -4.52 12.53 16.16
CA TRP A 119 -5.07 11.87 15.00
C TRP A 119 -6.58 12.09 15.05
N GLN A 120 -7.11 12.82 14.06
CA GLN A 120 -8.50 12.67 13.62
C GLN A 120 -8.56 11.52 12.63
#